data_AF-M2XKG4-F1
#
_entry.id   AF-M2XKG4-F1
#
_cell.length_a   1.000
_cell.length_b   1.000
_cell.length_c   1.000
_cell.angle_alpha   90.00
_cell.angle_beta   90.00
_cell.angle_gamma   90.00
#
_symmetry.space_group_name_H-M   'P 1'
#
loop_
_entity.id
_entity.type
_entity.pdbx_description
1 polymer ?
#
loop_
_entity_poly.entity_id
_entity_poly.type
_entity_poly.pdbx_seq_one_letter_code
_entity_poly.pdbx_strand_id
1 'polypeptide(L)'
;MAWLDCRELSFLYSHQFIGYRGQSRQLKSTCRFVGCFETVIRRHKLSKSSYSLRMEEQNRIPDEPELPPFLDEEQAKRYGYVMPSDPEDDLEIRMNAKYKDPEESLPLHYSALGGIRRPARHPFGKAARYSSYDEVREEVLRMEPYVPIYPTEVIAEKIGKRVDDIVKLDANENPYGPAPSVFKVLSNASYLHLYPDPESRFLRKKIAEYVGVHEEQIITGAGADDLIDMIFRLFICPGVGDSIVIFPPTFGMYKFDADLYEAHVFYAWREDSTIQKLPIDRVKGLFEPETLGPFPKIAFIASPNNPDGSVVSDDDLKELLDLPMTVVLDEAYFEFSGKTHVDWLKDYDNLIILRTFSKWAGLAGLRLGYGIFPESIVSQVWKIKQPYNVNVAAQLAGIATLEEKDLMLQRVEKIKLERERFYQRISSYQSWLIPYPSEANFVLCQVKGGRNARDIYNKLMKRGILIRYYDTKALSNCIRISMGTPQQMDILYDALDTL
;
A
#
# COMPACT_ATOMS: atom_id res chain seq x y z
N MET A 1 18.37 -3.15 31.67
CA MET A 1 17.40 -2.71 32.70
C MET A 1 17.48 -1.20 32.81
N ALA A 2 16.60 -0.49 32.09
CA ALA A 2 16.50 0.97 32.13
C ALA A 2 15.34 1.35 33.06
N TRP A 3 15.67 2.21 34.03
CA TRP A 3 14.75 2.82 34.97
C TRP A 3 13.94 3.92 34.26
N LEU A 4 12.61 3.81 34.29
CA LEU A 4 11.70 4.89 33.95
C LEU A 4 11.33 5.64 35.24
N ASP A 5 11.56 6.95 35.23
CA ASP A 5 11.35 7.89 36.31
C ASP A 5 9.85 8.20 36.47
N CYS A 6 9.29 7.87 37.63
CA CYS A 6 7.87 8.00 37.97
C CYS A 6 7.50 9.42 38.48
N ARG A 7 7.82 10.49 37.73
CA ARG A 7 7.51 11.87 38.14
C ARG A 7 6.64 12.72 37.21
N GLU A 8 6.02 12.16 36.17
CA GLU A 8 5.07 12.91 35.32
C GLU A 8 3.69 12.25 35.10
N LEU A 9 3.21 11.44 36.07
CA LEU A 9 1.87 10.83 36.01
C LEU A 9 0.86 11.40 37.03
N SER A 10 1.06 12.64 37.49
CA SER A 10 0.15 13.31 38.43
C SER A 10 -0.40 14.66 37.97
N PHE A 11 -0.36 14.97 36.66
CA PHE A 11 -0.89 16.25 36.14
C PHE A 11 -2.04 16.16 35.11
N LEU A 12 -2.65 15.00 34.91
CA LEU A 12 -3.68 14.80 33.86
C LEU A 12 -5.10 14.45 34.35
N TYR A 13 -5.43 14.69 35.62
CA TYR A 13 -6.81 14.55 36.09
C TYR A 13 -7.20 15.65 37.09
N SER A 14 -7.30 16.88 36.61
CA SER A 14 -8.25 17.85 37.13
C SER A 14 -8.39 18.99 36.13
N HIS A 15 -9.48 19.01 35.36
CA HIS A 15 -10.20 20.20 34.87
C HIS A 15 -11.04 19.80 33.65
N GLN A 16 -12.29 19.41 33.90
CA GLN A 16 -13.44 19.64 33.01
C GLN A 16 -14.65 19.01 33.68
N PHE A 17 -15.46 19.80 34.39
CA PHE A 17 -16.92 19.63 34.54
C PHE A 17 -17.45 20.76 35.42
N ILE A 18 -17.70 21.92 34.80
CA ILE A 18 -18.62 22.93 35.33
C ILE A 18 -19.52 23.37 34.17
N GLY A 19 -20.84 23.19 34.35
CA GLY A 19 -21.88 23.91 33.62
C GLY A 19 -22.63 23.09 32.58
N TYR A 20 -23.69 22.39 32.98
CA TYR A 20 -25.06 22.85 32.72
C TYR A 20 -26.08 21.98 33.47
N ARG A 21 -26.96 22.66 34.21
CA ARG A 21 -28.12 22.10 34.90
C ARG A 21 -29.28 21.97 33.91
N GLY A 22 -30.05 20.87 33.99
CA GLY A 22 -31.41 20.83 33.45
C GLY A 22 -32.02 19.44 33.28
N GLN A 23 -32.91 19.07 34.21
CA GLN A 23 -34.01 18.08 34.10
C GLN A 23 -33.62 16.60 33.84
N SER A 24 -33.46 15.75 34.88
CA SER A 24 -34.48 15.08 35.72
C SER A 24 -34.94 13.70 35.20
N ARG A 25 -34.65 12.68 36.06
CA ARG A 25 -35.38 11.41 36.30
C ARG A 25 -35.21 10.23 35.32
N GLN A 26 -34.23 9.38 35.59
CA GLN A 26 -34.43 8.00 36.10
C GLN A 26 -33.07 7.34 36.37
N LEU A 27 -32.64 7.35 37.64
CA LEU A 27 -31.42 6.71 38.14
C LEU A 27 -31.83 5.65 39.16
N LYS A 28 -31.87 4.38 38.74
CA LYS A 28 -31.85 3.19 39.63
C LYS A 28 -31.29 1.97 38.87
N SER A 29 -29.97 1.79 38.92
CA SER A 29 -29.29 0.47 38.95
C SER A 29 -27.77 0.66 39.00
N THR A 30 -27.27 1.06 40.16
CA THR A 30 -25.84 1.20 40.46
C THR A 30 -25.20 -0.15 40.85
N CYS A 31 -23.94 -0.30 40.43
CA CYS A 31 -22.85 -1.04 41.07
C CYS A 31 -22.86 -2.59 41.06
N ARG A 32 -22.18 -3.19 40.06
CA ARG A 32 -21.30 -4.36 40.23
C ARG A 32 -20.12 -4.24 39.25
N PHE A 33 -18.95 -4.73 39.67
CA PHE A 33 -17.63 -4.70 39.01
C PHE A 33 -16.72 -3.50 39.34
N VAL A 34 -16.40 -3.35 40.63
CA VAL A 34 -15.04 -3.00 41.06
C VAL A 34 -14.61 -4.11 42.01
N GLY A 35 -13.69 -4.96 41.56
CA GLY A 35 -13.22 -6.10 42.35
C GLY A 35 -12.46 -7.12 41.53
N CYS A 36 -11.23 -6.78 41.11
CA CYS A 36 -10.21 -7.77 40.72
C CYS A 36 -8.79 -7.17 40.62
N PHE A 37 -8.39 -6.27 41.53
CA PHE A 37 -7.04 -5.69 41.54
C PHE A 37 -6.34 -5.74 42.92
N GLU A 38 -6.68 -6.74 43.76
CA GLU A 38 -6.11 -6.86 45.13
C GLU A 38 -5.41 -8.19 45.45
N THR A 39 -4.99 -8.98 44.46
CA THR A 39 -4.43 -10.33 44.73
C THR A 39 -2.94 -10.52 44.42
N VAL A 40 -2.16 -9.45 44.12
CA VAL A 40 -0.71 -9.63 43.83
C VAL A 40 0.24 -8.81 44.72
N ILE A 41 -0.26 -7.90 45.58
CA ILE A 41 0.60 -7.16 46.54
C ILE A 41 0.39 -7.68 47.97
N ARG A 42 0.59 -8.98 48.18
CA ARG A 42 0.77 -9.57 49.52
C ARG A 42 1.71 -10.77 49.46
N ARG A 43 2.99 -10.52 49.18
CA ARG A 43 4.13 -11.37 49.57
C ARG A 43 5.42 -10.64 49.22
N HIS A 44 5.84 -9.72 50.08
CA HIS A 44 7.18 -9.64 50.66
C HIS A 44 7.29 -8.39 51.53
N LYS A 45 7.55 -8.63 52.82
CA LYS A 45 7.75 -7.62 53.87
C LYS A 45 9.08 -6.90 53.60
N LEU A 46 9.06 -5.57 53.44
CA LEU A 46 10.27 -4.75 53.56
C LEU A 46 10.02 -3.69 54.63
N SER A 47 10.80 -3.78 55.71
CA SER A 47 10.83 -2.84 56.83
C SER A 47 11.66 -1.61 56.47
N LYS A 48 11.14 -0.42 56.80
CA LYS A 48 11.84 0.86 56.67
C LYS A 48 12.87 1.07 57.80
N SER A 49 14.14 1.11 57.45
CA SER A 49 15.27 1.77 58.13
C SER A 49 16.46 1.59 57.17
N SER A 50 17.23 2.55 56.69
CA SER A 50 17.69 3.81 57.26
C SER A 50 18.39 4.56 56.12
N TYR A 51 18.04 5.83 55.92
CA TYR A 51 18.80 6.76 55.06
C TYR A 51 19.93 7.36 55.91
N SER A 52 21.19 7.14 55.55
CA SER A 52 22.30 8.11 55.65
C SER A 52 23.66 7.46 55.35
N LEU A 53 24.50 8.24 54.65
CA LEU A 53 25.97 8.21 54.63
C LEU A 53 26.69 7.11 53.82
N ARG A 54 27.15 7.45 52.60
CA ARG A 54 28.52 7.91 52.30
C ARG A 54 28.75 7.98 50.79
N MET A 55 29.21 9.14 50.33
CA MET A 55 29.97 9.26 49.09
C MET A 55 31.44 8.92 49.36
N GLU A 56 32.10 8.52 48.28
CA GLU A 56 33.54 8.39 48.03
C GLU A 56 34.20 7.02 48.27
N GLU A 57 34.99 6.66 47.25
CA GLU A 57 35.90 5.52 47.08
C GLU A 57 35.30 4.18 46.60
N GLN A 58 35.29 3.95 45.28
CA GLN A 58 36.29 3.06 44.64
C GLN A 58 35.97 2.83 43.15
N ASN A 59 36.92 3.23 42.31
CA ASN A 59 37.14 2.71 40.96
C ASN A 59 37.18 1.18 40.99
N ARG A 60 36.25 0.52 40.30
CA ARG A 60 36.40 -0.80 39.66
C ARG A 60 35.20 -1.03 38.75
N ILE A 61 35.47 -1.09 37.45
CA ILE A 61 34.56 -1.62 36.44
C ILE A 61 34.41 -3.12 36.75
N PRO A 62 33.20 -3.67 37.00
CA PRO A 62 33.01 -5.12 36.98
C PRO A 62 32.93 -5.58 35.53
N ASP A 63 33.72 -6.60 35.18
CA ASP A 63 33.67 -7.28 33.89
C ASP A 63 32.24 -7.70 33.53
N GLU A 64 31.86 -7.52 32.26
CA GLU A 64 30.58 -7.99 31.71
C GLU A 64 30.44 -9.52 31.87
N PRO A 65 29.25 -10.04 32.23
CA PRO A 65 29.03 -11.48 32.21
C PRO A 65 28.94 -11.98 30.77
N GLU A 66 29.86 -12.87 30.40
CA GLU A 66 29.81 -13.64 29.15
C GLU A 66 28.43 -14.31 28.97
N LEU A 67 27.82 -14.10 27.79
CA LEU A 67 26.61 -14.81 27.36
C LEU A 67 26.94 -16.32 27.20
N PRO A 68 26.13 -17.25 27.73
CA PRO A 68 26.41 -18.67 27.56
C PRO A 68 26.18 -19.11 26.09
N PRO A 69 27.00 -20.03 25.56
CA PRO A 69 26.78 -20.58 24.22
C PRO A 69 25.54 -21.47 24.20
N PHE A 70 24.98 -21.63 23.00
CA PHE A 70 23.80 -22.42 22.63
C PHE A 70 23.56 -23.68 23.50
N LEU A 71 22.31 -23.90 23.89
CA LEU A 71 21.87 -25.09 24.63
C LEU A 71 22.23 -26.36 23.86
N ASP A 72 22.86 -27.32 24.54
CA ASP A 72 23.17 -28.62 23.96
C ASP A 72 21.93 -29.55 23.89
N GLU A 73 22.08 -30.66 23.16
CA GLU A 73 21.03 -31.65 22.89
C GLU A 73 20.47 -32.30 24.17
N GLU A 74 21.26 -32.35 25.24
CA GLU A 74 20.87 -32.89 26.54
C GLU A 74 19.99 -31.90 27.31
N GLN A 75 20.28 -30.60 27.18
CA GLN A 75 19.47 -29.52 27.74
C GLN A 75 18.13 -29.36 27.01
N ALA A 76 18.09 -29.51 25.68
CA ALA A 76 16.85 -29.43 24.90
C ALA A 76 15.82 -30.52 25.29
N LYS A 77 16.29 -31.75 25.56
CA LYS A 77 15.44 -32.88 26.01
C LYS A 77 14.87 -32.65 27.42
N ARG A 78 15.58 -31.93 28.29
CA ARG A 78 15.11 -31.59 29.64
C ARG A 78 13.91 -30.63 29.65
N TYR A 79 13.75 -29.82 28.60
CA TYR A 79 12.65 -28.86 28.43
C TYR A 79 11.50 -29.38 27.54
N GLY A 80 11.51 -30.66 27.15
CA GLY A 80 10.40 -31.29 26.44
C GLY A 80 10.33 -30.98 24.93
N TYR A 81 11.41 -30.51 24.33
CA TYR A 81 11.51 -30.37 22.87
C TYR A 81 11.81 -31.73 22.24
N VAL A 82 10.90 -32.23 21.39
CA VAL A 82 11.11 -33.42 20.56
C VAL A 82 11.34 -32.93 19.12
N MET A 83 12.52 -33.22 18.57
CA MET A 83 12.82 -32.95 17.16
C MET A 83 12.25 -34.10 16.30
N PRO A 84 11.62 -33.82 15.14
CA PRO A 84 11.09 -34.86 14.26
C PRO A 84 12.21 -35.73 13.69
N SER A 85 12.01 -37.05 13.70
CA SER A 85 12.86 -38.02 13.01
C SER A 85 12.28 -38.31 11.62
N ASP A 86 13.05 -37.92 10.60
CA ASP A 86 12.94 -38.22 9.16
C ASP A 86 12.12 -37.26 8.24
N PRO A 87 12.70 -36.74 7.11
CA PRO A 87 12.07 -35.72 6.25
C PRO A 87 11.22 -36.22 5.06
N GLU A 88 10.99 -37.52 4.87
CA GLU A 88 10.37 -38.02 3.62
C GLU A 88 8.87 -38.41 3.68
N ASP A 89 8.22 -38.42 4.85
CA ASP A 89 6.82 -38.85 4.96
C ASP A 89 5.75 -37.73 4.75
N ASP A 90 6.15 -36.46 4.55
CA ASP A 90 5.20 -35.34 4.40
C ASP A 90 4.84 -35.00 2.92
N LEU A 91 5.44 -35.73 1.96
CA LEU A 91 5.23 -35.51 0.52
C LEU A 91 4.04 -36.30 -0.06
N GLU A 92 3.67 -37.45 0.51
CA GLU A 92 2.63 -38.32 -0.07
C GLU A 92 1.20 -37.93 0.33
N ILE A 93 1.02 -37.16 1.41
CA ILE A 93 -0.30 -36.68 1.87
C ILE A 93 -0.76 -35.42 1.11
N ARG A 94 0.14 -34.68 0.45
CA ARG A 94 -0.19 -33.45 -0.29
C ARG A 94 -0.53 -33.65 -1.77
N MET A 95 -0.37 -34.85 -2.33
CA MET A 95 -0.56 -35.11 -3.77
C MET A 95 -1.90 -35.73 -4.18
N ASN A 96 -2.85 -35.99 -3.26
CA ASN A 96 -4.11 -36.68 -3.59
C ASN A 96 -5.42 -35.85 -3.53
N ALA A 97 -5.35 -34.52 -3.45
CA ALA A 97 -6.54 -33.68 -3.66
C ALA A 97 -6.80 -33.48 -5.17
N LYS A 98 -7.47 -34.46 -5.78
CA LYS A 98 -7.93 -34.42 -7.18
C LYS A 98 -8.85 -33.23 -7.44
N TYR A 99 -8.55 -32.51 -8.53
CA TYR A 99 -9.48 -31.68 -9.30
C TYR A 99 -10.82 -32.39 -9.49
N LYS A 100 -11.92 -31.69 -9.17
CA LYS A 100 -13.27 -31.98 -9.66
C LYS A 100 -13.83 -30.70 -10.28
N ASP A 101 -14.46 -30.87 -11.44
CA ASP A 101 -15.10 -29.84 -12.26
C ASP A 101 -16.09 -28.95 -11.47
N PRO A 102 -16.24 -27.66 -11.84
CA PRO A 102 -17.18 -26.74 -11.23
C PRO A 102 -18.52 -26.73 -11.96
N GLU A 103 -19.26 -27.84 -11.94
CA GLU A 103 -20.69 -27.84 -12.24
C GLU A 103 -21.38 -28.88 -11.34
N GLU A 104 -21.79 -28.47 -10.14
CA GLU A 104 -22.98 -29.02 -9.45
C GLU A 104 -23.28 -28.24 -8.15
N SER A 105 -24.32 -27.40 -8.23
CA SER A 105 -25.23 -26.98 -7.15
C SER A 105 -24.65 -26.42 -5.84
N LEU A 106 -24.61 -25.10 -5.72
CA LEU A 106 -24.90 -24.41 -4.46
C LEU A 106 -26.30 -23.78 -4.58
N PRO A 107 -27.25 -24.08 -3.67
CA PRO A 107 -28.57 -23.49 -3.75
C PRO A 107 -28.50 -22.00 -3.39
N LEU A 108 -28.77 -21.17 -4.39
CA LEU A 108 -29.19 -19.78 -4.25
C LEU A 108 -30.46 -19.73 -3.41
N HIS A 109 -30.33 -19.33 -2.14
CA HIS A 109 -31.37 -18.65 -1.38
C HIS A 109 -30.76 -18.07 -0.11
N TYR A 110 -30.48 -16.78 -0.06
CA TYR A 110 -30.78 -15.98 1.13
C TYR A 110 -31.17 -14.56 0.74
N SER A 111 -32.37 -14.23 1.18
CA SER A 111 -33.11 -13.01 0.96
C SER A 111 -32.54 -11.82 1.73
N ALA A 112 -32.72 -10.66 1.12
CA ALA A 112 -32.88 -9.32 1.68
C ALA A 112 -33.15 -9.21 3.20
N LEU A 113 -32.51 -8.18 3.79
CA LEU A 113 -32.90 -7.47 5.02
C LEU A 113 -33.04 -8.33 6.28
N GLY A 114 -31.92 -8.56 6.95
CA GLY A 114 -31.91 -9.05 8.33
C GLY A 114 -30.51 -9.02 8.89
N GLY A 115 -30.23 -8.05 9.77
CA GLY A 115 -28.97 -8.01 10.50
C GLY A 115 -28.78 -9.33 11.25
N ILE A 116 -27.79 -10.12 10.83
CA ILE A 116 -27.38 -11.33 11.53
C ILE A 116 -26.74 -10.86 12.84
N ARG A 117 -27.51 -10.93 13.92
CA ARG A 117 -26.99 -10.66 15.26
C ARG A 117 -25.87 -11.66 15.53
N ARG A 118 -24.65 -11.14 15.76
CA ARG A 118 -23.54 -11.94 16.30
C ARG A 118 -24.06 -12.77 17.49
N PRO A 119 -23.79 -14.08 17.55
CA PRO A 119 -24.22 -14.88 18.69
C PRO A 119 -23.65 -14.26 19.96
N ALA A 120 -24.54 -13.96 20.92
CA ALA A 120 -24.15 -13.44 22.21
C ALA A 120 -23.10 -14.37 22.82
N ARG A 121 -21.96 -13.81 23.26
CA ARG A 121 -20.89 -14.57 23.93
C ARG A 121 -21.49 -15.36 25.07
N HIS A 122 -21.65 -16.66 24.88
CA HIS A 122 -22.16 -17.54 25.93
C HIS A 122 -21.14 -17.56 27.06
N PRO A 123 -21.53 -17.23 28.32
CA PRO A 123 -20.63 -17.37 29.44
C PRO A 123 -20.45 -18.87 29.70
N PHE A 124 -19.29 -19.39 29.30
CA PHE A 124 -18.71 -20.69 29.68
C PHE A 124 -19.72 -21.83 29.95
N GLY A 125 -20.31 -22.38 28.90
CA GLY A 125 -20.94 -23.70 28.91
C GLY A 125 -20.25 -24.60 27.88
N LYS A 126 -19.85 -25.83 28.29
CA LYS A 126 -19.07 -26.85 27.54
C LYS A 126 -18.70 -26.43 26.11
N ALA A 127 -17.56 -25.75 26.00
CA ALA A 127 -17.19 -24.97 24.83
C ALA A 127 -17.08 -25.85 23.56
N ALA A 128 -17.91 -25.56 22.56
CA ALA A 128 -17.48 -25.74 21.18
C ALA A 128 -16.08 -25.08 21.07
N ARG A 129 -15.13 -25.75 20.42
CA ARG A 129 -13.78 -25.18 20.26
C ARG A 129 -13.93 -23.82 19.60
N TYR A 130 -13.48 -22.77 20.29
CA TYR A 130 -13.47 -21.41 19.78
C TYR A 130 -12.69 -21.38 18.47
N SER A 131 -13.30 -20.84 17.40
CA SER A 131 -12.65 -20.64 16.11
C SER A 131 -12.39 -19.14 15.92
N SER A 132 -11.13 -18.76 15.69
CA SER A 132 -10.80 -17.39 15.32
C SER A 132 -11.42 -16.96 13.99
N TYR A 133 -11.84 -17.93 13.17
CA TYR A 133 -12.56 -17.70 11.92
C TYR A 133 -13.89 -16.98 12.14
N ASP A 134 -14.58 -17.26 13.26
CA ASP A 134 -15.88 -16.66 13.58
C ASP A 134 -15.78 -15.16 13.96
N GLU A 135 -14.56 -14.66 14.21
CA GLU A 135 -14.29 -13.24 14.49
C GLU A 135 -13.75 -12.48 13.28
N VAL A 136 -13.48 -13.16 12.14
CA VAL A 136 -13.05 -12.50 10.91
C VAL A 136 -14.18 -11.59 10.43
N ARG A 137 -13.83 -10.36 10.04
CA ARG A 137 -14.83 -9.39 9.57
C ARG A 137 -15.50 -9.90 8.29
N GLU A 138 -16.82 -9.73 8.17
CA GLU A 138 -17.60 -10.31 7.07
C GLU A 138 -17.17 -9.78 5.69
N GLU A 139 -16.78 -8.52 5.62
CA GLU A 139 -16.24 -7.88 4.42
C GLU A 139 -14.96 -8.58 3.94
N VAL A 140 -14.08 -9.02 4.85
CA VAL A 140 -12.85 -9.75 4.50
C VAL A 140 -13.19 -11.15 3.99
N LEU A 141 -14.22 -11.80 4.53
CA LEU A 141 -14.69 -13.10 4.04
C LEU A 141 -15.28 -13.03 2.62
N ARG A 142 -15.78 -11.86 2.20
CA ARG A 142 -16.31 -11.61 0.85
C ARG A 142 -15.24 -11.17 -0.15
N MET A 143 -14.05 -10.80 0.31
CA MET A 143 -12.97 -10.38 -0.58
C MET A 143 -12.36 -11.59 -1.28
N GLU A 144 -12.22 -11.50 -2.59
CA GLU A 144 -11.39 -12.43 -3.35
C GLU A 144 -9.90 -12.18 -3.04
N PRO A 145 -9.08 -13.23 -2.88
CA PRO A 145 -7.65 -13.05 -2.73
C PRO A 145 -7.04 -12.27 -3.89
N TYR A 146 -6.08 -11.39 -3.60
CA TYR A 146 -5.30 -10.73 -4.64
C TYR A 146 -4.63 -11.79 -5.53
N VAL A 147 -4.83 -11.71 -6.84
CA VAL A 147 -4.19 -12.62 -7.80
C VAL A 147 -2.77 -12.12 -8.07
N PRO A 148 -1.73 -12.78 -7.52
CA PRO A 148 -0.36 -12.31 -7.70
C PRO A 148 0.09 -12.50 -9.14
N ILE A 149 0.92 -11.57 -9.62
CA ILE A 149 1.71 -11.80 -10.83
C ILE A 149 2.87 -12.71 -10.43
N TYR A 150 3.14 -13.75 -11.24
CA TYR A 150 4.28 -14.63 -10.99
C TYR A 150 5.59 -13.83 -11.08
N PRO A 151 6.52 -14.01 -10.13
CA PRO A 151 7.87 -13.46 -10.23
C PRO A 151 8.58 -13.91 -11.51
N THR A 152 9.54 -13.12 -11.98
CA THR A 152 10.29 -13.37 -13.21
C THR A 152 10.95 -14.75 -13.19
N GLU A 153 11.49 -15.16 -12.05
CA GLU A 153 12.15 -16.45 -11.84
C GLU A 153 11.17 -17.62 -12.04
N VAL A 154 9.96 -17.49 -11.47
CA VAL A 154 8.90 -18.50 -11.59
C VAL A 154 8.40 -18.58 -13.03
N ILE A 155 8.30 -17.46 -13.73
CA ILE A 155 7.91 -17.46 -15.14
C ILE A 155 9.01 -18.09 -16.00
N ALA A 156 10.27 -17.72 -15.77
CA ALA A 156 11.43 -18.25 -16.50
C ALA A 156 11.50 -19.78 -16.39
N GLU A 157 11.34 -20.31 -15.18
CA GLU A 157 11.27 -21.75 -14.92
C GLU A 157 10.11 -22.40 -15.69
N LYS A 158 8.89 -21.84 -15.60
CA LYS A 158 7.70 -22.38 -16.26
C LYS A 158 7.81 -22.45 -17.79
N ILE A 159 8.54 -21.52 -18.41
CA ILE A 159 8.72 -21.49 -19.87
C ILE A 159 10.06 -22.08 -20.34
N GLY A 160 10.86 -22.64 -19.42
CA GLY A 160 12.14 -23.27 -19.72
C GLY A 160 13.20 -22.29 -20.24
N LYS A 161 13.21 -21.05 -19.74
CA LYS A 161 14.19 -19.99 -20.08
C LYS A 161 15.04 -19.60 -18.88
N ARG A 162 16.21 -18.99 -19.13
CA ARG A 162 16.98 -18.34 -18.06
C ARG A 162 16.30 -17.04 -17.66
N VAL A 163 16.46 -16.65 -16.40
CA VAL A 163 15.93 -15.38 -15.87
C VAL A 163 16.42 -14.18 -16.69
N ASP A 164 17.70 -14.17 -17.06
CA ASP A 164 18.32 -13.10 -17.86
C ASP A 164 17.77 -12.99 -19.30
N ASP A 165 17.11 -14.04 -19.79
CA ASP A 165 16.49 -14.06 -21.12
C ASP A 165 15.04 -13.53 -21.09
N ILE A 166 14.52 -13.13 -19.91
CA ILE A 166 13.18 -12.58 -19.75
C ILE A 166 13.19 -11.05 -19.93
N VAL A 167 12.38 -10.59 -20.88
CA VAL A 167 12.12 -9.17 -21.13
C VAL A 167 10.87 -8.76 -20.35
N LYS A 168 11.06 -8.07 -19.23
CA LYS A 168 9.99 -7.68 -18.31
C LYS A 168 9.44 -6.29 -18.64
N LEU A 169 8.24 -6.22 -19.23
CA LEU A 169 7.57 -4.99 -19.65
C LEU A 169 6.11 -4.90 -19.13
N ASP A 170 5.79 -5.56 -18.02
CA ASP A 170 4.41 -5.76 -17.54
C ASP A 170 4.04 -4.93 -16.28
N ALA A 171 5.01 -4.52 -15.45
CA ALA A 171 4.75 -3.86 -14.16
C ALA A 171 5.29 -2.42 -14.03
N ASN A 172 5.67 -1.80 -15.14
CA ASN A 172 6.14 -0.41 -15.21
C ASN A 172 7.38 -0.16 -14.33
N GLU A 173 8.27 -1.14 -14.14
CA GLU A 173 9.55 -0.91 -13.46
C GLU A 173 10.50 -0.06 -14.31
N ASN A 174 11.47 0.59 -13.67
CA ASN A 174 12.54 1.27 -14.40
C ASN A 174 13.54 0.23 -14.95
N PRO A 175 13.73 0.15 -16.27
CA PRO A 175 14.60 -0.85 -16.89
C PRO A 175 16.09 -0.62 -16.61
N TYR A 176 16.48 0.55 -16.09
CA TYR A 176 17.87 0.90 -15.76
C TYR A 176 18.24 0.65 -14.29
N GLY A 177 17.27 0.28 -13.45
CA GLY A 177 17.47 0.06 -12.02
C GLY A 177 17.79 1.34 -11.22
N PRO A 178 18.25 1.21 -9.97
CA PRO A 178 18.52 2.33 -9.08
C PRO A 178 19.81 3.09 -9.44
N ALA A 179 20.01 4.25 -8.81
CA ALA A 179 21.25 5.00 -8.92
C ALA A 179 22.46 4.16 -8.41
N PRO A 180 23.66 4.26 -9.02
CA PRO A 180 24.84 3.51 -8.59
C PRO A 180 25.18 3.70 -7.10
N SER A 181 24.99 4.90 -6.56
CA SER A 181 25.18 5.20 -5.13
C SER A 181 24.33 4.32 -4.21
N VAL A 182 23.14 3.88 -4.66
CA VAL A 182 22.26 3.01 -3.88
C VAL A 182 22.94 1.68 -3.54
N PHE A 183 23.62 1.06 -4.49
CA PHE A 183 24.34 -0.19 -4.24
C PHE A 183 25.43 0.00 -3.19
N LYS A 184 26.16 1.13 -3.25
CA LYS A 184 27.22 1.46 -2.31
C LYS A 184 26.70 1.70 -0.89
N VAL A 185 25.59 2.44 -0.72
CA VAL A 185 25.04 2.68 0.62
C VAL A 185 24.44 1.42 1.21
N LEU A 186 23.82 0.56 0.40
CA LEU A 186 23.25 -0.70 0.86
C LEU A 186 24.34 -1.72 1.23
N SER A 187 25.42 -1.82 0.45
CA SER A 187 26.53 -2.73 0.76
C SER A 187 27.26 -2.34 2.05
N ASN A 188 27.23 -1.07 2.44
CA ASN A 188 27.90 -0.54 3.63
C ASN A 188 26.96 -0.37 4.84
N ALA A 189 25.69 -0.75 4.72
CA ALA A 189 24.69 -0.57 5.78
C ALA A 189 25.03 -1.44 7.01
N SER A 190 25.58 -0.81 8.06
CA SER A 190 26.13 -1.52 9.23
C SER A 190 25.11 -1.84 10.33
N TYR A 191 23.87 -1.35 10.22
CA TYR A 191 22.89 -1.38 11.31
C TYR A 191 21.50 -1.86 10.88
N LEU A 192 21.41 -2.75 9.89
CA LEU A 192 20.14 -3.30 9.41
C LEU A 192 19.35 -4.10 10.47
N HIS A 193 20.01 -4.52 11.55
CA HIS A 193 19.39 -5.20 12.69
C HIS A 193 18.71 -4.24 13.69
N LEU A 194 18.90 -2.93 13.52
CA LEU A 194 18.26 -1.91 14.36
C LEU A 194 17.04 -1.33 13.65
N TYR A 195 16.05 -0.90 14.44
CA TYR A 195 14.88 -0.22 13.90
C TYR A 195 15.28 1.08 13.18
N PRO A 196 14.60 1.42 12.07
CA PRO A 196 14.83 2.67 11.35
C PRO A 196 14.40 3.89 12.18
N ASP A 197 14.75 5.10 11.71
CA ASP A 197 14.14 6.32 12.24
C ASP A 197 12.62 6.28 11.99
N PRO A 198 11.76 6.26 13.02
CA PRO A 198 10.31 6.15 12.86
C PRO A 198 9.71 7.39 12.18
N GLU A 199 10.39 8.53 12.26
CA GLU A 199 9.99 9.76 11.60
C GLU A 199 10.62 9.92 10.21
N SER A 200 11.59 9.09 9.83
CA SER A 200 12.32 9.21 8.56
C SER A 200 12.89 10.62 8.33
N ARG A 201 13.44 11.29 9.36
CA ARG A 201 13.73 12.74 9.33
C ARG A 201 14.66 13.14 8.20
N PHE A 202 15.80 12.44 8.06
CA PHE A 202 16.75 12.75 6.99
C PHE A 202 16.18 12.52 5.60
N LEU A 203 15.40 11.45 5.42
CA LEU A 203 14.73 11.17 4.15
C LEU A 203 13.67 12.22 3.85
N ARG A 204 12.79 12.55 4.81
CA ARG A 204 11.75 13.59 4.67
C ARG A 204 12.35 14.93 4.30
N LYS A 205 13.44 15.34 4.95
CA LYS A 205 14.16 16.56 4.61
C LYS A 205 14.63 16.56 3.14
N LYS A 206 15.22 15.46 2.68
CA LYS A 206 15.66 15.33 1.28
C LYS A 206 14.51 15.33 0.29
N ILE A 207 13.39 14.69 0.64
CA ILE A 207 12.17 14.73 -0.16
C ILE A 207 11.62 16.16 -0.22
N ALA A 208 11.56 16.86 0.91
CA ALA A 208 11.09 18.24 0.99
C ALA A 208 11.95 19.18 0.12
N GLU A 209 13.28 19.03 0.16
CA GLU A 209 14.23 19.74 -0.73
C GLU A 209 13.97 19.45 -2.22
N TYR A 210 13.62 18.20 -2.57
CA TYR A 210 13.31 17.80 -3.94
C TYR A 210 11.95 18.34 -4.43
N VAL A 211 10.95 18.34 -3.55
CA VAL A 211 9.58 18.74 -3.86
C VAL A 211 9.40 20.26 -3.81
N GLY A 212 10.13 20.96 -2.95
CA GLY A 212 9.99 22.40 -2.73
C GLY A 212 8.92 22.78 -1.70
N VAL A 213 8.72 21.96 -0.66
CA VAL A 213 7.72 22.17 0.41
C VAL A 213 8.35 22.05 1.80
N HIS A 214 7.57 22.32 2.86
CA HIS A 214 8.00 22.10 4.23
C HIS A 214 8.07 20.60 4.57
N GLU A 215 9.04 20.20 5.39
CA GLU A 215 9.26 18.78 5.71
C GLU A 215 8.11 18.17 6.51
N GLU A 216 7.38 19.01 7.26
CA GLU A 216 6.17 18.69 8.01
C GLU A 216 5.07 18.15 7.09
N GLN A 217 4.97 18.64 5.86
CA GLN A 217 3.98 18.19 4.88
C GLN A 217 4.29 16.81 4.30
N ILE A 218 5.51 16.31 4.47
CA ILE A 218 5.95 15.03 3.90
C ILE A 218 5.70 13.88 4.87
N ILE A 219 4.93 12.89 4.42
CA ILE A 219 4.73 11.62 5.12
C ILE A 219 5.31 10.48 4.26
N THR A 220 6.18 9.65 4.85
CA THR A 220 6.78 8.50 4.15
C THR A 220 6.00 7.20 4.40
N GLY A 221 5.90 6.39 3.36
CA GLY A 221 5.20 5.11 3.37
C GLY A 221 5.97 3.98 2.70
N ALA A 222 5.57 2.74 3.00
CA ALA A 222 6.08 1.52 2.38
C ALA A 222 5.57 1.36 0.93
N GLY A 223 5.92 2.33 0.08
CA GLY A 223 5.29 2.57 -1.22
C GLY A 223 4.12 3.54 -1.10
N ALA A 224 3.55 3.94 -2.25
CA ALA A 224 2.34 4.75 -2.26
C ALA A 224 1.11 3.98 -1.73
N ASP A 225 1.09 2.66 -1.88
CA ASP A 225 0.00 1.79 -1.40
C ASP A 225 -0.21 1.90 0.12
N ASP A 226 0.87 1.98 0.91
CA ASP A 226 0.80 2.20 2.37
C ASP A 226 0.15 3.56 2.71
N LEU A 227 0.36 4.57 1.86
CA LEU A 227 -0.24 5.89 2.05
C LEU A 227 -1.70 5.92 1.61
N ILE A 228 -2.08 5.13 0.59
CA ILE A 228 -3.48 4.93 0.21
C ILE A 228 -4.23 4.30 1.39
N ASP A 229 -3.75 3.19 1.96
CA ASP A 229 -4.33 2.57 3.16
C ASP A 229 -4.42 3.57 4.33
N MET A 230 -3.37 4.36 4.55
CA MET A 230 -3.34 5.38 5.59
C MET A 230 -4.40 6.47 5.40
N ILE A 231 -4.68 6.88 4.16
CA ILE A 231 -5.75 7.82 3.83
C ILE A 231 -7.12 7.19 4.13
N PHE A 232 -7.33 5.90 3.83
CA PHE A 232 -8.56 5.21 4.22
C PHE A 232 -8.74 5.19 5.74
N ARG A 233 -7.69 4.84 6.51
CA ARG A 233 -7.73 4.89 7.99
C ARG A 233 -8.07 6.27 8.54
N LEU A 234 -7.70 7.33 7.82
CA LEU A 234 -7.87 8.71 8.26
C LEU A 234 -9.32 9.20 8.08
N PHE A 235 -9.97 8.84 6.97
CA PHE A 235 -11.24 9.44 6.56
C PHE A 235 -12.43 8.49 6.55
N ILE A 236 -12.20 7.18 6.41
CA ILE A 236 -13.23 6.18 6.19
C ILE A 236 -13.44 5.34 7.45
N CYS A 237 -14.65 5.39 7.98
CA CYS A 237 -15.10 4.52 9.05
C CYS A 237 -15.85 3.31 8.44
N PRO A 238 -15.42 2.07 8.72
CA PRO A 238 -16.10 0.90 8.19
C PRO A 238 -17.55 0.76 8.66
N GLY A 239 -18.45 0.40 7.75
CA GLY A 239 -19.83 0.03 8.04
C GLY A 239 -20.79 1.19 8.34
N VAL A 240 -20.34 2.46 8.28
CA VAL A 240 -21.22 3.63 8.50
C VAL A 240 -21.72 4.28 7.21
N GLY A 241 -21.38 3.71 6.05
CA GLY A 241 -21.77 4.23 4.74
C GLY A 241 -20.86 5.32 4.18
N ASP A 242 -19.67 5.50 4.75
CA ASP A 242 -18.66 6.39 4.15
C ASP A 242 -18.35 5.97 2.71
N SER A 243 -18.12 6.96 1.85
CA SER A 243 -18.05 6.74 0.41
C SER A 243 -16.84 7.39 -0.22
N ILE A 244 -16.44 6.86 -1.38
CA ILE A 244 -15.38 7.41 -2.23
C ILE A 244 -15.84 7.50 -3.69
N VAL A 245 -15.13 8.27 -4.50
CA VAL A 245 -15.23 8.28 -5.96
C VAL A 245 -13.92 7.78 -6.56
N ILE A 246 -14.04 6.89 -7.54
CA ILE A 246 -12.94 6.49 -8.42
C ILE A 246 -13.35 6.61 -9.88
N PHE A 247 -12.36 6.67 -10.78
CA PHE A 247 -12.57 6.95 -12.20
C PHE A 247 -12.07 5.84 -13.12
N PRO A 248 -12.74 4.66 -13.17
CA PRO A 248 -12.20 3.55 -13.94
C PRO A 248 -12.26 3.81 -15.46
N PRO A 249 -11.31 3.27 -16.23
CA PRO A 249 -10.19 2.45 -15.75
C PRO A 249 -9.14 3.27 -14.98
N THR A 250 -8.73 2.77 -13.81
CA THR A 250 -7.73 3.42 -12.95
C THR A 250 -7.03 2.37 -12.10
N PHE A 251 -6.20 2.80 -11.15
CA PHE A 251 -5.41 1.91 -10.31
C PHE A 251 -6.29 1.08 -9.36
N GLY A 252 -6.07 -0.24 -9.36
CA GLY A 252 -6.94 -1.18 -8.65
C GLY A 252 -6.90 -1.09 -7.14
N MET A 253 -5.82 -0.53 -6.56
CA MET A 253 -5.66 -0.46 -5.10
C MET A 253 -6.71 0.44 -4.44
N TYR A 254 -7.19 1.49 -5.13
CA TYR A 254 -8.25 2.34 -4.57
C TYR A 254 -9.52 1.55 -4.28
N LYS A 255 -9.90 0.63 -5.19
CA LYS A 255 -11.05 -0.25 -4.98
C LYS A 255 -10.75 -1.31 -3.94
N PHE A 256 -9.55 -1.89 -3.96
CA PHE A 256 -9.15 -2.91 -2.98
C PHE A 256 -9.26 -2.37 -1.54
N ASP A 257 -8.70 -1.19 -1.28
CA ASP A 257 -8.78 -0.57 0.04
C ASP A 257 -10.22 -0.13 0.36
N ALA A 258 -10.99 0.36 -0.62
CA ALA A 258 -12.40 0.64 -0.41
C ALA A 258 -13.20 -0.60 0.06
N ASP A 259 -12.97 -1.75 -0.57
CA ASP A 259 -13.61 -3.01 -0.16
C ASP A 259 -13.17 -3.40 1.27
N LEU A 260 -11.88 -3.24 1.60
CA LEU A 260 -11.33 -3.54 2.92
C LEU A 260 -11.94 -2.68 4.04
N TYR A 261 -12.22 -1.41 3.75
CA TYR A 261 -12.83 -0.46 4.69
C TYR A 261 -14.36 -0.39 4.58
N GLU A 262 -15.00 -1.28 3.81
CA GLU A 262 -16.45 -1.26 3.57
C GLU A 262 -16.96 0.11 3.11
N ALA A 263 -16.13 0.84 2.34
CA ALA A 263 -16.50 2.11 1.76
C ALA A 263 -17.42 1.87 0.56
N HIS A 264 -18.48 2.67 0.45
CA HIS A 264 -19.29 2.66 -0.77
C HIS A 264 -18.53 3.35 -1.90
N VAL A 265 -18.39 2.67 -3.03
CA VAL A 265 -17.62 3.17 -4.18
C VAL A 265 -18.57 3.73 -5.23
N PHE A 266 -18.50 5.04 -5.47
CA PHE A 266 -19.08 5.67 -6.64
C PHE A 266 -18.13 5.53 -7.82
N TYR A 267 -18.58 4.82 -8.85
CA TYR A 267 -17.81 4.59 -10.06
C TYR A 267 -18.12 5.66 -11.11
N ALA A 268 -17.25 6.67 -11.21
CA ALA A 268 -17.30 7.70 -12.23
C ALA A 268 -16.58 7.20 -13.51
N TRP A 269 -17.19 6.23 -14.21
CA TRP A 269 -16.60 5.57 -15.38
C TRP A 269 -16.22 6.55 -16.49
N ARG A 270 -14.98 6.43 -16.99
CA ARG A 270 -14.50 7.12 -18.19
C ARG A 270 -15.11 6.44 -19.41
N GLU A 271 -16.24 6.95 -19.86
CA GLU A 271 -17.06 6.34 -20.94
C GLU A 271 -16.86 7.01 -22.30
N ASP A 272 -16.00 8.03 -22.38
CA ASP A 272 -15.68 8.65 -23.65
C ASP A 272 -14.86 7.69 -24.55
N SER A 273 -14.86 7.94 -25.86
CA SER A 273 -14.20 7.06 -26.83
C SER A 273 -12.69 6.93 -26.63
N THR A 274 -12.06 7.88 -25.94
CA THR A 274 -10.64 7.85 -25.61
C THR A 274 -10.35 7.19 -24.29
N ILE A 275 -11.36 6.92 -23.44
CA ILE A 275 -11.26 6.45 -22.05
C ILE A 275 -10.41 7.33 -21.13
N GLN A 276 -10.10 8.57 -21.53
CA GLN A 276 -9.13 9.45 -20.86
C GLN A 276 -9.78 10.69 -20.24
N LYS A 277 -11.05 11.00 -20.53
CA LYS A 277 -11.73 12.16 -19.94
C LYS A 277 -12.38 11.79 -18.60
N LEU A 278 -12.25 12.66 -17.60
CA LEU A 278 -12.98 12.52 -16.36
C LEU A 278 -14.46 12.96 -16.54
N PRO A 279 -15.44 12.16 -16.10
CA PRO A 279 -16.85 12.53 -16.17
C PRO A 279 -17.25 13.43 -14.98
N ILE A 280 -16.71 14.66 -14.92
CA ILE A 280 -16.85 15.56 -13.75
C ILE A 280 -18.32 15.87 -13.42
N ASP A 281 -19.17 16.06 -14.42
CA ASP A 281 -20.61 16.31 -14.22
C ASP A 281 -21.29 15.20 -13.40
N ARG A 282 -20.85 13.93 -13.58
CA ARG A 282 -21.40 12.81 -12.80
C ARG A 282 -21.01 12.90 -11.32
N VAL A 283 -19.82 13.43 -11.03
CA VAL A 283 -19.36 13.62 -9.66
C VAL A 283 -20.09 14.80 -9.02
N LYS A 284 -20.25 15.91 -9.75
CA LYS A 284 -21.03 17.07 -9.28
C LYS A 284 -22.47 16.69 -8.93
N GLY A 285 -23.10 15.84 -9.74
CA GLY A 285 -24.44 15.30 -9.46
C GLY A 285 -24.55 14.56 -8.13
N LEU A 286 -23.44 14.03 -7.57
CA LEU A 286 -23.46 13.38 -6.25
C LEU A 286 -23.66 14.37 -5.10
N PHE A 287 -23.42 15.66 -5.34
CA PHE A 287 -23.55 16.74 -4.36
C PHE A 287 -24.81 17.60 -4.54
N GLU A 288 -25.69 17.23 -5.48
CA GLU A 288 -26.98 17.89 -5.67
C GLU A 288 -27.93 17.61 -4.48
N PRO A 289 -28.74 18.60 -4.04
CA PRO A 289 -29.64 18.44 -2.89
C PRO A 289 -30.63 17.27 -3.01
N GLU A 290 -30.99 16.91 -4.25
CA GLU A 290 -31.93 15.84 -4.57
C GLU A 290 -31.29 14.44 -4.51
N THR A 291 -29.96 14.35 -4.48
CA THR A 291 -29.25 13.07 -4.48
C THR A 291 -29.35 12.40 -3.11
N LEU A 292 -29.98 11.23 -3.08
CA LEU A 292 -30.11 10.41 -1.90
C LEU A 292 -28.86 9.53 -1.74
N GLY A 293 -28.10 9.72 -0.67
CA GLY A 293 -26.96 8.88 -0.33
C GLY A 293 -25.89 9.60 0.46
N PRO A 294 -24.86 8.87 0.93
CA PRO A 294 -23.67 9.49 1.51
C PRO A 294 -22.90 10.29 0.45
N PHE A 295 -22.50 11.51 0.80
CA PHE A 295 -21.56 12.27 -0.03
C PHE A 295 -20.17 11.59 0.01
N PRO A 296 -19.48 11.47 -1.14
CA PRO A 296 -18.14 10.90 -1.14
C PRO A 296 -17.18 11.79 -0.37
N LYS A 297 -16.39 11.18 0.50
CA LYS A 297 -15.36 11.86 1.30
C LYS A 297 -14.04 12.01 0.57
N ILE A 298 -13.75 11.11 -0.37
CA ILE A 298 -12.48 11.06 -1.10
C ILE A 298 -12.75 10.84 -2.59
N ALA A 299 -12.04 11.57 -3.46
CA ALA A 299 -11.85 11.22 -4.86
C ALA A 299 -10.39 10.82 -5.12
N PHE A 300 -10.16 9.61 -5.65
CA PHE A 300 -8.83 9.17 -6.06
C PHE A 300 -8.62 9.37 -7.56
N ILE A 301 -7.57 10.11 -7.91
CA ILE A 301 -7.23 10.46 -9.30
C ILE A 301 -5.75 10.16 -9.52
N ALA A 302 -5.43 9.24 -10.43
CA ALA A 302 -4.06 9.07 -10.89
C ALA A 302 -3.76 9.99 -12.07
N SER A 303 -2.63 10.69 -12.03
CA SER A 303 -2.18 11.58 -13.09
C SER A 303 -0.64 11.66 -13.17
N PRO A 304 0.00 11.08 -14.21
CA PRO A 304 -0.58 10.25 -15.25
C PRO A 304 -1.37 9.03 -14.75
N ASN A 305 -2.50 8.72 -15.37
CA ASN A 305 -3.38 7.62 -14.99
C ASN A 305 -2.77 6.26 -15.34
N ASN A 306 -2.92 5.29 -14.46
CA ASN A 306 -2.67 3.89 -14.75
C ASN A 306 -4.03 3.19 -14.91
N PRO A 307 -4.38 2.68 -16.11
CA PRO A 307 -3.44 2.12 -17.08
C PRO A 307 -3.32 2.83 -18.44
N ASP A 308 -4.03 3.93 -18.70
CA ASP A 308 -4.05 4.55 -20.05
C ASP A 308 -2.98 5.64 -20.28
N GLY A 309 -2.36 6.17 -19.22
CA GLY A 309 -1.29 7.16 -19.30
C GLY A 309 -1.74 8.63 -19.42
N SER A 310 -3.05 8.91 -19.40
CA SER A 310 -3.58 10.28 -19.50
C SER A 310 -3.26 11.15 -18.30
N VAL A 311 -3.17 12.46 -18.52
CA VAL A 311 -3.02 13.46 -17.46
C VAL A 311 -4.35 14.16 -17.26
N VAL A 312 -4.76 14.34 -15.99
CA VAL A 312 -5.95 15.14 -15.66
C VAL A 312 -5.76 16.59 -16.09
N SER A 313 -6.81 17.23 -16.58
CA SER A 313 -6.77 18.66 -16.89
C SER A 313 -6.86 19.51 -15.62
N ASP A 314 -6.27 20.71 -15.65
CA ASP A 314 -6.35 21.65 -14.53
C ASP A 314 -7.80 22.06 -14.23
N ASP A 315 -8.63 22.21 -15.24
CA ASP A 315 -10.04 22.59 -15.08
C ASP A 315 -10.83 21.47 -14.41
N ASP A 316 -10.68 20.22 -14.88
CA ASP A 316 -11.31 19.06 -14.25
C ASP A 316 -10.86 18.91 -12.78
N LEU A 317 -9.56 19.12 -12.49
CA LEU A 317 -9.04 19.01 -11.14
C LEU A 317 -9.58 20.12 -10.22
N LYS A 318 -9.65 21.37 -10.70
CA LYS A 318 -10.25 22.49 -9.95
C LYS A 318 -11.72 22.23 -9.65
N GLU A 319 -12.48 21.76 -10.63
CA GLU A 319 -13.89 21.45 -10.43
C GLU A 319 -14.11 20.37 -9.36
N LEU A 320 -13.19 19.41 -9.21
CA LEU A 320 -13.24 18.42 -8.14
C LEU A 320 -12.81 18.98 -6.78
N LEU A 321 -11.82 19.88 -6.77
CA LEU A 321 -11.35 20.54 -5.55
C LEU A 321 -12.37 21.53 -4.98
N ASP A 322 -13.25 22.08 -5.80
CA ASP A 322 -14.36 22.95 -5.37
C ASP A 322 -15.50 22.17 -4.68
N LEU A 323 -15.50 20.83 -4.77
CA LEU A 323 -16.49 19.97 -4.11
C LEU A 323 -16.07 19.67 -2.65
N PRO A 324 -17.03 19.43 -1.73
CA PRO A 324 -16.74 19.22 -0.30
C PRO A 324 -16.22 17.80 -0.02
N MET A 325 -15.10 17.43 -0.64
CA MET A 325 -14.41 16.16 -0.49
C MET A 325 -12.90 16.34 -0.55
N THR A 326 -12.16 15.34 -0.07
CA THR A 326 -10.70 15.27 -0.23
C THR A 326 -10.37 14.76 -1.63
N VAL A 327 -9.47 15.43 -2.34
CA VAL A 327 -8.93 14.96 -3.62
C VAL A 327 -7.54 14.38 -3.37
N VAL A 328 -7.38 13.10 -3.68
CA VAL A 328 -6.08 12.42 -3.65
C VAL A 328 -5.56 12.30 -5.06
N LEU A 329 -4.55 13.10 -5.38
CA LEU A 329 -3.85 13.09 -6.65
C LEU A 329 -2.64 12.15 -6.58
N ASP A 330 -2.75 10.99 -7.19
CA ASP A 330 -1.67 10.01 -7.32
C ASP A 330 -0.77 10.36 -8.50
N GLU A 331 0.36 10.96 -8.17
CA GLU A 331 1.43 11.42 -9.05
C GLU A 331 2.54 10.35 -9.19
N ALA A 332 2.22 9.05 -9.12
CA ALA A 332 3.23 7.97 -9.22
C ALA A 332 4.10 8.01 -10.50
N TYR A 333 3.68 8.73 -11.54
CA TYR A 333 4.38 8.87 -12.82
C TYR A 333 4.74 10.32 -13.17
N PHE A 334 4.72 11.26 -12.21
CA PHE A 334 4.89 12.68 -12.53
C PHE A 334 6.26 13.00 -13.13
N GLU A 335 7.33 12.28 -12.78
CA GLU A 335 8.65 12.52 -13.38
C GLU A 335 8.64 12.30 -14.91
N PHE A 336 7.74 11.45 -15.42
CA PHE A 336 7.62 11.20 -16.86
C PHE A 336 6.80 12.26 -17.59
N SER A 337 5.83 12.88 -16.93
CA SER A 337 4.96 13.92 -17.50
C SER A 337 5.48 15.34 -17.27
N GLY A 338 6.23 15.56 -16.20
CA GLY A 338 6.65 16.88 -15.71
C GLY A 338 5.50 17.73 -15.17
N LYS A 339 4.28 17.20 -15.05
CA LYS A 339 3.09 17.93 -14.61
C LYS A 339 2.77 17.57 -13.16
N THR A 340 2.69 18.59 -12.31
CA THR A 340 2.37 18.43 -10.90
C THR A 340 1.59 19.61 -10.35
N HIS A 341 0.84 19.36 -9.28
CA HIS A 341 0.01 20.35 -8.58
C HIS A 341 0.47 20.61 -7.14
N VAL A 342 1.74 20.34 -6.81
CA VAL A 342 2.31 20.66 -5.48
C VAL A 342 2.08 22.12 -5.09
N ASP A 343 2.22 23.03 -6.04
CA ASP A 343 1.96 24.45 -5.81
C ASP A 343 0.50 24.78 -5.47
N TRP A 344 -0.45 23.86 -5.65
CA TRP A 344 -1.86 24.12 -5.33
C TRP A 344 -2.18 23.85 -3.86
N LEU A 345 -1.30 23.16 -3.12
CA LEU A 345 -1.49 22.86 -1.70
C LEU A 345 -1.59 24.11 -0.81
N LYS A 346 -1.13 25.26 -1.30
CA LYS A 346 -1.25 26.56 -0.61
C LYS A 346 -2.66 27.17 -0.73
N ASP A 347 -3.42 26.77 -1.74
CA ASP A 347 -4.77 27.25 -2.01
C ASP A 347 -5.85 26.21 -1.68
N TYR A 348 -5.50 24.92 -1.63
CA TYR A 348 -6.43 23.81 -1.48
C TYR A 348 -6.07 22.88 -0.30
N ASP A 349 -6.70 23.13 0.85
CA ASP A 349 -6.55 22.32 2.07
C ASP A 349 -7.16 20.90 1.97
N ASN A 350 -7.86 20.60 0.88
CA ASN A 350 -8.45 19.29 0.58
C ASN A 350 -7.67 18.49 -0.48
N LEU A 351 -6.50 18.97 -0.92
CA LEU A 351 -5.63 18.25 -1.87
C LEU A 351 -4.56 17.43 -1.13
N ILE A 352 -4.44 16.15 -1.45
CA ILE A 352 -3.33 15.30 -1.02
C ILE A 352 -2.63 14.76 -2.26
N ILE A 353 -1.30 14.82 -2.30
CA ILE A 353 -0.53 14.31 -3.44
C ILE A 353 0.27 13.08 -3.01
N LEU A 354 0.21 12.00 -3.79
CA LEU A 354 0.98 10.78 -3.56
C LEU A 354 2.07 10.60 -4.61
N ARG A 355 3.26 10.19 -4.20
CA ARG A 355 4.40 9.93 -5.10
C ARG A 355 5.16 8.68 -4.68
N THR A 356 5.95 8.13 -5.59
CA THR A 356 6.70 6.89 -5.34
C THR A 356 8.11 6.91 -5.93
N PHE A 357 9.02 6.20 -5.27
CA PHE A 357 10.34 5.86 -5.82
C PHE A 357 10.32 4.56 -6.64
N SER A 358 9.16 3.90 -6.76
CA SER A 358 9.05 2.61 -7.46
C SER A 358 9.27 2.73 -8.97
N LYS A 359 8.95 3.89 -9.55
CA LYS A 359 8.97 4.12 -11.00
C LYS A 359 10.25 4.82 -11.39
N TRP A 360 10.27 6.15 -11.46
CA TRP A 360 11.43 6.94 -11.91
C TRP A 360 12.76 6.54 -11.23
N ALA A 361 12.74 6.26 -9.93
CA ALA A 361 13.93 5.98 -9.14
C ALA A 361 14.40 4.51 -9.19
N GLY A 362 13.64 3.59 -9.77
CA GLY A 362 14.02 2.18 -9.88
C GLY A 362 14.09 1.45 -8.53
N LEU A 363 13.35 1.90 -7.51
CA LEU A 363 13.32 1.32 -6.17
C LEU A 363 12.05 0.50 -5.89
N ALA A 364 11.42 -0.09 -6.92
CA ALA A 364 10.18 -0.85 -6.78
C ALA A 364 10.27 -1.94 -5.70
N GLY A 365 11.39 -2.67 -5.65
CA GLY A 365 11.60 -3.74 -4.66
C GLY A 365 11.83 -3.26 -3.22
N LEU A 366 12.20 -1.99 -2.99
CA LEU A 366 12.46 -1.46 -1.65
C LEU A 366 11.22 -0.89 -0.95
N ARG A 367 10.12 -0.73 -1.71
CA ARG A 367 8.83 -0.22 -1.20
C ARG A 367 8.97 1.15 -0.56
N LEU A 368 9.36 2.16 -1.35
CA LEU A 368 9.43 3.55 -0.87
C LEU A 368 8.45 4.47 -1.62
N GLY A 369 7.66 5.21 -0.85
CA GLY A 369 6.79 6.27 -1.33
C GLY A 369 6.64 7.39 -0.31
N TYR A 370 6.01 8.48 -0.73
CA TYR A 370 5.71 9.61 0.13
C TYR A 370 4.44 10.31 -0.33
N GLY A 371 3.75 10.93 0.63
CA GLY A 371 2.62 11.81 0.37
C GLY A 371 2.97 13.23 0.81
N ILE A 372 2.42 14.21 0.12
CA ILE A 372 2.43 15.61 0.52
C ILE A 372 1.02 15.95 0.98
N PHE A 373 0.90 16.22 2.28
CA PHE A 373 -0.37 16.46 2.94
C PHE A 373 -0.53 17.95 3.28
N PRO A 374 -1.77 18.48 3.30
CA PRO A 374 -2.08 19.79 3.86
C PRO A 374 -1.65 19.87 5.33
N GLU A 375 -1.11 21.01 5.75
CA GLU A 375 -0.66 21.22 7.13
C GLU A 375 -1.77 20.96 8.15
N SER A 376 -3.01 21.29 7.78
CA SER A 376 -4.22 21.12 8.58
C SER A 376 -4.48 19.66 9.01
N ILE A 377 -3.97 18.67 8.27
CA ILE A 377 -4.25 17.25 8.54
C ILE A 377 -3.02 16.40 8.91
N VAL A 378 -1.80 16.87 8.61
CA VAL A 378 -0.54 16.16 8.90
C VAL A 378 -0.48 15.60 10.32
N SER A 379 -0.88 16.39 11.32
CA SER A 379 -0.83 15.96 12.72
C SER A 379 -1.75 14.78 13.04
N GLN A 380 -2.82 14.59 12.25
CA GLN A 380 -3.72 13.43 12.38
C GLN A 380 -3.10 12.20 11.71
N VAL A 381 -2.44 12.38 10.58
CA VAL A 381 -1.71 11.31 9.88
C VAL A 381 -0.65 10.68 10.80
N TRP A 382 0.10 11.50 11.54
CA TRP A 382 1.09 11.02 12.51
C TRP A 382 0.51 10.16 13.64
N LYS A 383 -0.79 10.28 13.97
CA LYS A 383 -1.43 9.46 15.01
C LYS A 383 -1.71 8.02 14.54
N ILE A 384 -1.89 7.83 13.24
CA ILE A 384 -2.28 6.54 12.64
C ILE A 384 -1.11 5.87 11.92
N LYS A 385 -0.09 6.64 11.55
CA LYS A 385 1.13 6.14 10.91
C LYS A 385 1.83 5.14 11.82
N GLN A 386 2.02 3.92 11.33
CA GLN A 386 2.79 2.92 12.08
C GLN A 386 4.25 3.38 12.23
N PRO A 387 4.84 3.25 13.44
CA PRO A 387 6.26 3.48 13.62
C PRO A 387 7.04 2.45 12.80
N TYR A 388 8.19 2.87 12.26
CA TYR A 388 9.12 1.99 11.53
C TYR A 388 8.59 1.34 10.23
N ASN A 389 7.49 1.85 9.65
CA ASN A 389 6.90 1.31 8.41
C ASN A 389 7.85 1.35 7.19
N VAL A 390 8.77 2.32 7.12
CA VAL A 390 9.79 2.41 6.07
C VAL A 390 11.10 1.80 6.55
N ASN A 391 11.50 0.70 5.90
CA ASN A 391 12.71 -0.04 6.24
C ASN A 391 14.01 0.77 6.04
N VAL A 392 15.07 0.40 6.78
CA VAL A 392 16.38 1.10 6.76
C VAL A 392 16.96 1.19 5.35
N ALA A 393 16.91 0.08 4.59
CA ALA A 393 17.46 0.03 3.24
C ALA A 393 16.75 1.01 2.29
N ALA A 394 15.43 1.12 2.38
CA ALA A 394 14.63 2.06 1.63
C ALA A 394 14.99 3.51 1.97
N GLN A 395 15.16 3.85 3.27
CA GLN A 395 15.57 5.20 3.65
C GLN A 395 16.93 5.59 3.09
N LEU A 396 17.93 4.70 3.20
CA LEU A 396 19.27 4.91 2.65
C LEU A 396 19.25 5.05 1.13
N ALA A 397 18.54 4.16 0.44
CA ALA A 397 18.44 4.18 -1.01
C ALA A 397 17.71 5.43 -1.53
N GLY A 398 16.64 5.86 -0.86
CA GLY A 398 15.91 7.09 -1.19
C GLY A 398 16.79 8.32 -1.08
N ILE A 399 17.55 8.47 0.02
CA ILE A 399 18.51 9.58 0.20
C ILE A 399 19.56 9.57 -0.90
N ALA A 400 20.23 8.43 -1.13
CA ALA A 400 21.27 8.30 -2.14
C ALA A 400 20.76 8.58 -3.57
N THR A 401 19.50 8.22 -3.85
CA THR A 401 18.83 8.50 -5.12
C THR A 401 18.57 10.00 -5.31
N LEU A 402 18.11 10.70 -4.27
CA LEU A 402 17.86 12.13 -4.32
C LEU A 402 19.15 12.96 -4.46
N GLU A 403 20.26 12.46 -3.92
CA GLU A 403 21.61 13.05 -4.13
C GLU A 403 22.09 12.91 -5.58
N GLU A 404 21.66 11.86 -6.29
CA GLU A 404 21.94 11.64 -7.72
C GLU A 404 20.71 11.85 -8.61
N LYS A 405 19.79 12.74 -8.21
CA LYS A 405 18.51 12.94 -8.93
C LYS A 405 18.70 13.25 -10.41
N ASP A 406 19.72 14.02 -10.78
CA ASP A 406 19.95 14.43 -12.18
C ASP A 406 20.26 13.23 -13.08
N LEU A 407 21.02 12.25 -12.58
CA LEU A 407 21.26 10.99 -13.29
C LEU A 407 19.97 10.22 -13.51
N MET A 408 19.11 10.17 -12.48
CA MET A 408 17.84 9.46 -12.57
C MET A 408 16.87 10.15 -13.53
N LEU A 409 16.83 11.48 -13.54
CA LEU A 409 16.05 12.26 -14.51
C LEU A 409 16.57 12.08 -15.95
N GLN A 410 17.89 11.93 -16.16
CA GLN A 410 18.41 11.54 -17.48
C GLN A 410 17.93 10.15 -17.92
N ARG A 411 17.79 9.19 -16.98
CA ARG A 411 17.21 7.87 -17.29
C ARG A 411 15.71 7.98 -17.62
N VAL A 412 14.98 8.85 -16.93
CA VAL A 412 13.59 9.18 -17.26
C VAL A 412 13.48 9.71 -18.70
N GLU A 413 14.36 10.62 -19.12
CA GLU A 413 14.38 11.10 -20.51
C GLU A 413 14.64 9.98 -21.53
N LYS A 414 15.52 9.01 -21.23
CA LYS A 414 15.71 7.84 -22.09
C LYS A 414 14.42 7.02 -22.23
N ILE A 415 13.67 6.84 -21.15
CA ILE A 415 12.39 6.12 -21.16
C ILE A 415 11.35 6.88 -22.01
N LYS A 416 11.31 8.21 -21.89
CA LYS A 416 10.45 9.08 -22.72
C LYS A 416 10.81 8.97 -24.21
N LEU A 417 12.11 8.98 -24.55
CA LEU A 417 12.55 8.78 -25.93
C LEU A 417 12.14 7.40 -26.48
N GLU A 418 12.24 6.33 -25.68
CA GLU A 418 11.76 5.01 -26.09
C GLU A 418 10.23 4.96 -26.24
N ARG A 419 9.47 5.75 -25.47
CA ARG A 419 8.03 5.94 -25.66
C ARG A 419 7.71 6.55 -27.03
N GLU A 420 8.44 7.59 -27.42
CA GLU A 420 8.29 8.22 -28.74
C GLU A 420 8.68 7.25 -29.87
N ARG A 421 9.77 6.51 -29.70
CA ARG A 421 10.18 5.45 -30.61
C ARG A 421 9.12 4.35 -30.74
N PHE A 422 8.48 3.98 -29.63
CA PHE A 422 7.38 3.03 -29.62
C PHE A 422 6.17 3.53 -30.43
N TYR A 423 5.78 4.79 -30.28
CA TYR A 423 4.71 5.38 -31.11
C TYR A 423 5.05 5.37 -32.61
N GLN A 424 6.30 5.64 -32.97
CA GLN A 424 6.74 5.56 -34.36
C GLN A 424 6.66 4.12 -34.88
N ARG A 425 7.12 3.15 -34.09
CA ARG A 425 7.15 1.74 -34.49
C ARG A 425 5.76 1.11 -34.57
N ILE A 426 4.87 1.45 -33.65
CA ILE A 426 3.53 0.86 -33.59
C ILE A 426 2.63 1.32 -34.74
N SER A 427 2.99 2.41 -35.42
CA SER A 427 2.30 2.88 -36.62
C SER A 427 2.28 1.81 -37.74
N SER A 428 3.28 0.91 -37.79
CA SER A 428 3.28 -0.24 -38.71
C SER A 428 2.25 -1.32 -38.35
N TYR A 429 1.71 -1.30 -37.12
CA TYR A 429 0.73 -2.28 -36.62
C TYR A 429 -0.68 -1.71 -36.47
N GLN A 430 -0.94 -0.49 -36.95
CA GLN A 430 -2.19 0.25 -36.75
C GLN A 430 -3.46 -0.50 -37.23
N SER A 431 -3.32 -1.50 -38.10
CA SER A 431 -4.43 -2.36 -38.54
C SER A 431 -4.99 -3.23 -37.40
N TRP A 432 -4.23 -3.49 -36.35
CA TRP A 432 -4.64 -4.35 -35.24
C TRP A 432 -4.15 -3.92 -33.86
N LEU A 433 -3.25 -2.94 -33.73
CA LEU A 433 -2.75 -2.45 -32.45
C LEU A 433 -2.77 -0.92 -32.43
N ILE A 434 -3.64 -0.36 -31.60
CA ILE A 434 -3.91 1.09 -31.57
C ILE A 434 -3.46 1.64 -30.22
N PRO A 435 -2.42 2.48 -30.17
CA PRO A 435 -1.93 3.02 -28.91
C PRO A 435 -2.80 4.18 -28.42
N TYR A 436 -2.92 4.31 -27.10
CA TYR A 436 -3.46 5.51 -26.45
C TYR A 436 -2.32 6.51 -26.17
N PRO A 437 -2.57 7.83 -26.23
CA PRO A 437 -1.60 8.84 -25.79
C PRO A 437 -1.26 8.65 -24.31
N SER A 438 0.03 8.69 -23.95
CA SER A 438 0.51 8.41 -22.61
C SER A 438 1.62 9.36 -22.23
N GLU A 439 1.52 9.88 -21.01
CA GLU A 439 2.57 10.65 -20.34
C GLU A 439 3.28 9.84 -19.23
N ALA A 440 2.99 8.53 -19.12
CA ALA A 440 3.64 7.62 -18.17
C ALA A 440 4.81 6.83 -18.80
N ASN A 441 5.44 5.91 -18.06
CA ASN A 441 6.51 5.03 -18.55
C ASN A 441 6.00 3.75 -19.25
N PHE A 442 4.78 3.79 -19.79
CA PHE A 442 4.15 2.69 -20.49
C PHE A 442 3.17 3.24 -21.54
N VAL A 443 2.71 2.38 -22.44
CA VAL A 443 1.65 2.70 -23.40
C VAL A 443 0.58 1.61 -23.34
N LEU A 444 -0.68 2.02 -23.18
CA LEU A 444 -1.83 1.15 -23.38
C LEU A 444 -2.15 1.08 -24.87
N CYS A 445 -2.46 -0.11 -25.35
CA CYS A 445 -2.83 -0.36 -26.74
C CYS A 445 -4.11 -1.19 -26.81
N GLN A 446 -5.07 -0.75 -27.61
CA GLN A 446 -6.24 -1.53 -27.96
C GLN A 446 -5.89 -2.52 -29.09
N VAL A 447 -6.26 -3.78 -28.91
CA VAL A 447 -6.13 -4.81 -29.94
C VAL A 447 -7.42 -4.84 -30.78
N LYS A 448 -7.28 -4.80 -32.11
CA LYS A 448 -8.36 -4.81 -33.10
C LYS A 448 -8.07 -5.82 -34.23
N GLY A 449 -8.82 -5.73 -35.33
CA GLY A 449 -8.59 -6.55 -36.52
C GLY A 449 -8.88 -8.03 -36.32
N GLY A 450 -9.84 -8.36 -35.44
CA GLY A 450 -10.18 -9.74 -35.09
C GLY A 450 -9.13 -10.46 -34.22
N ARG A 451 -8.07 -9.77 -33.79
CA ARG A 451 -7.06 -10.33 -32.89
C ARG A 451 -7.50 -10.28 -31.44
N ASN A 452 -6.97 -11.20 -30.65
CA ASN A 452 -7.25 -11.31 -29.22
C ASN A 452 -5.99 -10.94 -28.39
N ALA A 453 -6.17 -10.03 -27.42
CA ALA A 453 -5.12 -9.52 -26.54
C ALA A 453 -4.52 -10.62 -25.66
N ARG A 454 -5.34 -11.58 -25.20
CA ARG A 454 -4.89 -12.74 -24.42
C ARG A 454 -3.99 -13.65 -25.23
N ASP A 455 -4.33 -13.88 -26.50
CA ASP A 455 -3.49 -14.69 -27.40
C ASP A 455 -2.15 -14.02 -27.69
N ILE A 456 -2.15 -12.71 -27.92
CA ILE A 456 -0.91 -11.92 -28.08
C ILE A 456 -0.05 -12.02 -26.81
N TYR A 457 -0.65 -11.78 -25.64
CA TYR A 457 0.01 -11.93 -24.35
C TYR A 457 0.62 -13.33 -24.17
N ASN A 458 -0.14 -14.39 -24.45
CA ASN A 458 0.35 -15.77 -24.33
C ASN A 458 1.49 -16.07 -25.31
N LYS A 459 1.43 -15.57 -26.56
CA LYS A 459 2.49 -15.75 -27.56
C LYS A 459 3.78 -15.01 -27.16
N LEU A 460 3.67 -13.79 -26.64
CA LEU A 460 4.81 -13.03 -26.14
C LEU A 460 5.41 -13.66 -24.88
N MET A 461 4.58 -14.11 -23.94
CA MET A 461 5.03 -14.80 -22.73
C MET A 461 5.83 -16.06 -23.04
N LYS A 462 5.38 -16.88 -24.00
CA LYS A 462 6.13 -18.07 -24.47
C LYS A 462 7.51 -17.72 -25.03
N ARG A 463 7.70 -16.49 -25.51
CA ARG A 463 8.99 -15.97 -25.99
C ARG A 463 9.81 -15.31 -24.88
N GLY A 464 9.32 -15.28 -23.65
CA GLY A 464 9.96 -14.61 -22.53
C GLY A 464 9.73 -13.10 -22.50
N ILE A 465 8.72 -12.59 -23.19
CA ILE A 465 8.37 -11.16 -23.19
C ILE A 465 7.10 -10.98 -22.37
N LEU A 466 7.23 -10.33 -21.22
CA LEU A 466 6.14 -10.12 -20.28
C LEU A 466 5.53 -8.75 -20.53
N ILE A 467 4.24 -8.72 -20.85
CA ILE A 467 3.43 -7.50 -20.96
C ILE A 467 2.17 -7.68 -20.12
N ARG A 468 1.39 -6.62 -19.91
CA ARG A 468 0.11 -6.73 -19.22
C ARG A 468 -1.03 -6.80 -20.23
N TYR A 469 -2.05 -7.62 -19.98
CA TYR A 469 -3.28 -7.62 -20.77
C TYR A 469 -4.49 -7.33 -19.89
N TYR A 470 -5.54 -6.81 -20.51
CA TYR A 470 -6.81 -6.48 -19.88
C TYR A 470 -7.95 -7.02 -20.73
N ASP A 471 -8.92 -7.61 -20.04
CA ASP A 471 -10.20 -8.04 -20.62
C ASP A 471 -11.32 -7.77 -19.62
N THR A 472 -11.53 -6.49 -19.34
CA THR A 472 -12.58 -6.01 -18.41
C THR A 472 -13.58 -5.15 -19.18
N LYS A 473 -14.73 -4.86 -18.57
CA LYS A 473 -15.74 -3.98 -19.18
C LYS A 473 -15.18 -2.61 -19.58
N ALA A 474 -14.28 -2.04 -18.77
CA ALA A 474 -13.65 -0.75 -19.05
C ALA A 474 -12.45 -0.84 -20.00
N LEU A 475 -11.78 -2.00 -20.06
CA LEU A 475 -10.60 -2.24 -20.89
C LEU A 475 -10.77 -3.57 -21.60
N SER A 476 -11.59 -3.58 -22.65
CA SER A 476 -11.78 -4.77 -23.46
C SER A 476 -10.65 -4.90 -24.47
N ASN A 477 -10.07 -6.10 -24.56
CA ASN A 477 -9.08 -6.47 -25.56
C ASN A 477 -7.89 -5.50 -25.63
N CYS A 478 -7.31 -5.13 -24.48
CA CYS A 478 -6.20 -4.19 -24.41
C CYS A 478 -4.92 -4.87 -23.88
N ILE A 479 -3.77 -4.37 -24.31
CA ILE A 479 -2.46 -4.69 -23.73
C ILE A 479 -1.76 -3.41 -23.28
N ARG A 480 -0.98 -3.48 -22.20
CA ARG A 480 -0.13 -2.39 -21.74
C ARG A 480 1.32 -2.84 -21.73
N ILE A 481 2.16 -2.02 -22.33
CA ILE A 481 3.59 -2.30 -22.52
C ILE A 481 4.38 -1.23 -21.78
N SER A 482 5.20 -1.64 -20.82
CA SER A 482 6.17 -0.75 -20.16
C SER A 482 7.30 -0.41 -21.12
N MET A 483 7.83 0.80 -21.05
CA MET A 483 8.96 1.20 -21.87
C MET A 483 10.26 0.67 -21.25
N GLY A 484 10.89 -0.27 -21.96
CA GLY A 484 12.14 -0.91 -21.57
C GLY A 484 13.38 -0.15 -22.06
N THR A 485 14.54 -0.82 -22.01
CA THR A 485 15.73 -0.36 -22.72
C THR A 485 15.55 -0.50 -24.24
N PRO A 486 16.33 0.21 -25.07
CA PRO A 486 16.28 0.03 -26.53
C PRO A 486 16.37 -1.44 -26.96
N GLN A 487 17.25 -2.22 -26.31
CA GLN A 487 17.42 -3.64 -26.61
C GLN A 487 16.19 -4.48 -26.24
N GLN A 488 15.56 -4.19 -25.10
CA GLN A 488 14.31 -4.86 -24.70
C GLN A 488 13.16 -4.53 -25.68
N MET A 489 13.10 -3.27 -26.12
CA MET A 489 12.10 -2.82 -27.09
C MET A 489 12.33 -3.44 -28.48
N ASP A 490 13.57 -3.60 -28.90
CA ASP A 490 13.92 -4.29 -30.16
C ASP A 490 13.45 -5.76 -30.16
N ILE A 491 13.70 -6.49 -29.07
CA ILE A 491 13.20 -7.86 -28.90
C ILE A 491 11.67 -7.92 -28.96
N LEU A 492 10.98 -6.93 -28.39
CA LEU A 492 9.53 -6.82 -28.50
C LEU A 492 9.10 -6.60 -29.96
N TYR A 493 9.74 -5.68 -30.69
CA TYR A 493 9.38 -5.39 -32.09
C TYR A 493 9.58 -6.60 -33.01
N ASP A 494 10.71 -7.29 -32.87
CA ASP A 494 10.98 -8.54 -33.60
C ASP A 494 9.89 -9.59 -33.31
N ALA A 495 9.41 -9.64 -32.07
CA ALA A 495 8.32 -10.54 -31.72
C ALA A 495 7.00 -10.12 -32.35
N LEU A 496 6.63 -8.83 -32.29
CA LEU A 496 5.39 -8.29 -32.85
C LEU A 496 5.32 -8.45 -34.38
N ASP A 497 6.45 -8.34 -35.10
CA ASP A 497 6.52 -8.51 -36.55
C ASP A 497 6.10 -9.90 -37.04
N THR A 498 6.13 -10.90 -36.15
CA THR A 498 5.79 -12.30 -36.47
C THR A 498 4.40 -12.72 -35.99
N LEU A 499 3.65 -11.81 -35.36
CA LEU A 499 2.28 -12.05 -34.87
C LEU A 499 1.25 -11.73 -35.92
#